data_AF-A0A9E4HY40-F1
#
_entry.id   AF-A0A9E4HY40-F1
#
_cell.length_a   1.000
_cell.length_b   1.000
_cell.length_c   1.000
_cell.angle_alpha   90.00
_cell.angle_beta   90.00
_cell.angle_gamma   90.00
#
_symmetry.space_group_name_H-M   'P 1'
#
loop_
_entity.id
_entity.type
_entity.pdbx_description
1 polymer ?
#
loop_
_entity_poly.entity_id
_entity_poly.type
_entity_poly.pdbx_seq_one_letter_code
_entity_poly.pdbx_strand_id
1 'polypeptide(L)'
;MIIYSGRVSLPPAVYEAARVDGASQWKVVRRITLPMLKEVIAIAFILRFTDAFKFVDLVYVMTSGGPAQTSELPTYIAFQRGIREFAIGEAAAYAIIIFAISAILVTLFLQYMKRVMRAQGLA
;
A
#
# COMPACT_ATOMS: atom_id res chain seq x y z
N MET A 1 12.15 4.54 0.25
CA MET A 1 13.06 4.01 -0.77
C MET A 1 12.38 3.89 -2.13
N ILE A 2 11.33 3.06 -2.30
CA ILE A 2 10.68 2.82 -3.61
C ILE A 2 10.32 4.12 -4.38
N ILE A 3 9.62 5.06 -3.74
CA ILE A 3 9.20 6.32 -4.40
C ILE A 3 10.40 7.20 -4.77
N TYR A 4 11.43 7.24 -3.93
CA TYR A 4 12.64 8.03 -4.18
C TYR A 4 13.42 7.46 -5.36
N SER A 5 13.62 6.15 -5.41
CA SER A 5 14.23 5.45 -6.54
C SER A 5 13.46 5.70 -7.85
N GLY A 6 12.12 5.68 -7.79
CA GLY A 6 11.28 6.01 -8.94
C GLY A 6 11.50 7.44 -9.46
N ARG A 7 11.73 8.41 -8.57
CA ARG A 7 12.04 9.79 -8.97
C ARG A 7 13.41 9.88 -9.65
N VAL A 8 14.41 9.15 -9.14
CA VAL A 8 15.76 9.13 -9.72
C VAL A 8 15.76 8.53 -11.13
N SER A 9 14.86 7.59 -11.43
CA SER A 9 14.72 7.03 -12.78
C SER A 9 14.04 7.96 -13.80
N LEU A 10 13.47 9.09 -13.38
CA LEU A 10 12.80 10.02 -14.31
C LEU A 10 13.81 10.82 -15.12
N PRO A 11 13.59 11.04 -16.43
CA PRO A 11 14.52 11.79 -17.26
C PRO A 11 14.70 13.24 -16.78
N PRO A 12 15.94 13.71 -16.55
CA PRO A 12 16.19 15.06 -16.04
C PRO A 12 15.73 16.15 -17.03
N ALA A 13 15.72 15.86 -18.33
CA ALA A 13 15.29 16.77 -19.39
C ALA A 13 13.87 17.32 -19.19
N VAL A 14 12.96 16.52 -18.62
CA VAL A 14 11.56 16.95 -18.35
C VAL A 14 11.52 18.04 -17.28
N TYR A 15 12.40 17.96 -16.28
CA TYR A 15 12.52 18.96 -15.23
C TYR A 15 13.22 20.23 -15.70
N GLU A 16 14.20 20.10 -16.59
CA GLU A 16 14.88 21.23 -17.23
C GLU A 16 13.94 22.03 -18.11
N ALA A 17 13.14 21.35 -18.95
CA ALA A 17 12.09 21.97 -19.76
C ALA A 17 11.09 22.74 -18.89
N ALA A 18 10.61 22.13 -17.79
CA ALA A 18 9.70 22.80 -16.86
C ALA A 18 10.30 24.05 -16.20
N ARG A 19 11.62 24.08 -16.00
CA ARG A 19 12.34 25.25 -15.48
C ARG A 19 12.45 26.36 -16.52
N VAL A 20 12.69 26.00 -17.80
CA VAL A 20 12.69 26.95 -18.92
C VAL A 20 11.29 27.55 -19.11
N ASP A 21 10.24 26.76 -18.96
CA ASP A 21 8.83 27.18 -19.02
C ASP A 21 8.36 28.00 -17.81
N GLY A 22 9.24 28.29 -16.83
CA GLY A 22 8.90 29.07 -15.64
C GLY A 22 7.87 28.40 -14.73
N ALA A 23 7.73 27.08 -14.76
CA ALA A 23 6.76 26.38 -13.93
C ALA A 23 7.15 26.44 -12.44
N SER A 24 6.19 26.77 -11.58
CA SER A 24 6.40 26.75 -10.13
C SER A 24 6.63 25.33 -9.60
N GLN A 25 7.41 25.19 -8.52
CA GLN A 25 7.74 23.89 -7.90
C GLN A 25 6.49 23.02 -7.61
N TRP A 26 5.41 23.63 -7.14
CA TRP A 26 4.15 22.93 -6.90
C TRP A 26 3.49 22.41 -8.20
N LYS A 27 3.57 23.19 -9.29
CA LYS A 27 3.07 22.78 -10.61
C LYS A 27 3.87 21.61 -11.16
N VAL A 28 5.20 21.62 -10.99
CA VAL A 28 6.10 20.52 -11.36
C VAL A 28 5.78 19.25 -10.59
N VAL A 29 5.57 19.33 -9.27
CA VAL A 29 5.21 18.15 -8.47
C VAL A 29 3.87 17.58 -8.92
N ARG A 30 2.83 18.42 -9.02
CA ARG A 30 1.47 17.95 -9.30
C ARG A 30 1.23 17.50 -10.74
N ARG A 31 1.84 18.16 -11.72
CA ARG A 31 1.57 17.91 -13.15
C ARG A 31 2.64 17.10 -13.86
N ILE A 32 3.84 16.98 -13.30
CA ILE A 32 4.94 16.23 -13.93
C ILE A 32 5.31 15.04 -13.05
N THR A 33 5.75 15.30 -11.82
CA THR A 33 6.32 14.25 -10.97
C THR A 33 5.28 13.21 -10.54
N LEU A 34 4.12 13.64 -10.03
CA LEU A 34 3.07 12.72 -9.57
C LEU A 34 2.50 11.83 -10.70
N PRO A 35 2.16 12.35 -11.90
CA PRO A 35 1.70 11.52 -13.02
C PRO A 35 2.76 10.54 -13.52
N MET A 36 4.03 10.95 -13.58
CA MET A 36 5.11 10.07 -14.03
C MET A 36 5.45 8.98 -13.01
N LEU A 37 5.25 9.24 -11.71
CA LEU A 37 5.46 8.25 -10.65
C LEU A 37 4.25 7.35 -10.38
N LYS A 38 3.11 7.53 -11.08
CA LYS A 38 1.86 6.80 -10.79
C LYS A 38 2.04 5.29 -10.68
N GLU A 39 2.89 4.70 -11.54
CA GLU A 39 3.14 3.26 -11.57
C GLU A 39 3.99 2.81 -10.37
N VAL A 40 5.05 3.56 -10.08
CA VAL A 40 5.90 3.30 -8.91
C VAL A 40 5.11 3.47 -7.61
N ILE A 41 4.24 4.48 -7.54
CA ILE A 41 3.35 4.70 -6.39
C ILE A 41 2.35 3.55 -6.25
N ALA A 42 1.79 3.05 -7.34
CA ALA A 42 0.88 1.90 -7.30
C ALA A 42 1.56 0.65 -6.73
N ILE A 43 2.76 0.33 -7.21
CA ILE A 43 3.55 -0.80 -6.71
C ILE A 43 3.88 -0.60 -5.22
N ALA A 44 4.40 0.58 -4.86
CA ALA A 44 4.73 0.90 -3.47
C ALA A 44 3.51 0.79 -2.55
N PHE A 45 2.35 1.26 -3.01
CA PHE A 45 1.10 1.20 -2.27
C PHE A 45 0.67 -0.24 -2.03
N ILE A 46 0.66 -1.09 -3.06
CA ILE A 46 0.26 -2.51 -2.92
C ILE A 46 1.15 -3.22 -1.91
N LEU A 47 2.47 -3.07 -2.03
CA LEU A 47 3.41 -3.71 -1.12
C LEU A 47 3.18 -3.25 0.32
N ARG A 48 3.11 -1.93 0.55
CA ARG A 48 2.88 -1.37 1.88
C ARG A 48 1.52 -1.72 2.45
N PHE A 49 0.50 -1.77 1.61
CA PHE A 49 -0.84 -2.15 1.98
C PHE A 49 -0.86 -3.61 2.42
N THR A 50 -0.31 -4.53 1.62
CA THR A 50 -0.22 -5.95 1.98
C THR A 50 0.57 -6.19 3.28
N ASP A 51 1.64 -5.44 3.51
CA ASP A 51 2.41 -5.53 4.76
C ASP A 51 1.59 -5.06 5.97
N ALA A 52 0.81 -3.99 5.84
CA ALA A 52 0.03 -3.43 6.93
C ALA A 52 -1.04 -4.40 7.47
N PHE A 53 -1.64 -5.23 6.61
CA PHE A 53 -2.61 -6.25 7.05
C PHE A 53 -1.97 -7.37 7.89
N LYS A 54 -0.64 -7.52 7.84
CA LYS A 54 0.12 -8.57 8.53
C LYS A 54 0.76 -8.10 9.83
N PHE A 55 0.40 -6.92 10.36
CA PHE A 55 0.98 -6.36 11.59
C PHE A 55 0.52 -7.07 12.88
N VAL A 56 0.76 -8.38 12.97
CA VAL A 56 0.60 -9.16 14.20
C VAL A 56 1.69 -8.78 15.20
N ASP A 57 2.94 -8.74 14.74
CA ASP A 57 4.11 -8.57 15.60
C ASP A 57 4.12 -7.21 16.31
N LEU A 58 3.78 -6.14 15.57
CA LEU A 58 3.77 -4.79 16.10
C LEU A 58 2.71 -4.63 17.20
N VAL A 59 1.49 -5.13 16.97
CA VAL A 59 0.42 -5.09 17.97
C VAL A 59 0.78 -5.95 19.18
N TYR A 60 1.34 -7.13 18.95
CA TYR A 60 1.76 -8.03 20.02
C TYR A 60 2.77 -7.38 20.97
N VAL A 61 3.83 -6.78 20.42
CA VAL A 61 4.93 -6.17 21.19
C VAL A 61 4.53 -4.86 21.85
N MET A 62 3.80 -3.99 21.14
CA MET A 62 3.55 -2.62 21.62
C MET A 62 2.34 -2.51 22.53
N THR A 63 1.27 -3.25 22.25
CA THR A 63 -0.02 -3.06 22.95
C THR A 63 -0.58 -4.36 23.49
N SER A 64 -0.11 -5.52 23.02
CA SER A 64 -0.70 -6.83 23.30
C SER A 64 -2.23 -6.85 23.12
N GLY A 65 -2.76 -6.05 22.19
CA GLY A 65 -4.20 -5.92 21.92
C GLY A 65 -4.95 -4.89 22.79
N GLY A 66 -4.28 -4.10 23.64
CA GLY A 66 -4.93 -3.20 24.61
C GLY A 66 -5.06 -1.71 24.22
N PRO A 67 -5.75 -0.90 25.06
CA PRO A 67 -6.59 -1.28 26.21
C PRO A 67 -8.04 -1.62 25.80
N ALA A 68 -8.66 -2.61 26.46
CA ALA A 68 -10.03 -3.08 26.19
C ALA A 68 -10.29 -3.52 24.73
N GLN A 69 -9.35 -4.24 24.11
CA GLN A 69 -9.47 -4.78 22.74
C GLN A 69 -9.60 -3.71 21.63
N THR A 70 -9.42 -2.43 21.95
CA THR A 70 -9.61 -1.32 21.00
C THR A 70 -8.57 -1.30 19.86
N SER A 71 -7.42 -1.95 20.07
CA SER A 71 -6.35 -2.09 19.07
C SER A 71 -6.26 -3.49 18.46
N GLU A 72 -7.27 -4.35 18.64
CA GLU A 72 -7.23 -5.71 18.11
C GLU A 72 -7.41 -5.71 16.59
N LEU A 73 -6.35 -6.09 15.89
CA LEU A 73 -6.43 -6.43 14.48
C LEU A 73 -6.98 -7.87 14.33
N PRO A 74 -7.79 -8.17 13.30
CA PRO A 74 -8.25 -9.54 13.02
C PRO A 74 -7.09 -10.55 12.93
N THR A 75 -5.94 -10.09 12.44
CA THR A 75 -4.69 -10.85 12.37
C THR A 75 -4.14 -11.23 13.74
N TYR A 76 -4.30 -10.36 14.74
CA TYR A 76 -3.92 -10.63 16.13
C TYR A 76 -4.84 -11.67 16.78
N ILE A 77 -6.15 -11.59 16.52
CA ILE A 77 -7.13 -12.59 17.01
C ILE A 77 -6.82 -13.97 16.44
N ALA A 78 -6.53 -14.06 15.13
CA ALA A 78 -6.13 -15.31 14.48
C ALA A 78 -4.88 -15.92 15.15
N PHE A 79 -3.90 -15.08 15.48
CA PHE A 79 -2.67 -15.50 16.16
C PHE A 79 -2.96 -16.02 17.58
N GLN A 80 -3.78 -15.32 18.35
CA GLN A 80 -4.15 -15.74 19.71
C GLN A 80 -4.91 -17.07 19.71
N ARG A 81 -5.91 -17.23 18.83
CA ARG A 81 -6.68 -18.48 18.68
C ARG A 81 -5.80 -19.65 18.24
N GLY A 82 -4.90 -19.42 17.28
CA GLY A 82 -4.07 -20.49 16.72
C GLY A 82 -2.93 -20.93 17.63
N ILE A 83 -2.21 -19.98 18.24
CA ILE A 83 -0.96 -20.25 18.96
C ILE A 83 -1.16 -20.36 20.47
N ARG A 84 -2.05 -19.56 21.09
CA ARG A 84 -2.28 -19.60 22.53
C ARG A 84 -3.35 -20.61 22.93
N GLU A 85 -4.44 -20.65 22.17
CA GLU A 85 -5.63 -21.47 22.48
C GLU A 85 -5.65 -22.80 21.72
N PHE A 86 -4.70 -23.02 20.79
CA PHE A 86 -4.62 -24.21 19.92
C PHE A 86 -5.91 -24.48 19.11
N ALA A 87 -6.77 -23.47 18.93
CA ALA A 87 -7.97 -23.49 18.11
C ALA A 87 -7.61 -23.25 16.64
N ILE A 88 -6.90 -24.21 16.03
CA ILE A 88 -6.34 -24.09 14.67
C ILE A 88 -7.44 -23.86 13.61
N GLY A 89 -8.61 -24.49 13.77
CA GLY A 89 -9.74 -24.34 12.86
C GLY A 89 -10.29 -22.90 12.83
N GLU A 90 -10.44 -22.28 14.00
CA GLU A 90 -10.87 -20.87 14.09
C GLU A 90 -9.81 -19.93 13.53
N ALA A 91 -8.54 -20.15 13.88
CA ALA A 91 -7.43 -19.36 13.36
C ALA A 91 -7.35 -19.41 11.82
N ALA A 92 -7.56 -20.59 11.24
CA ALA A 92 -7.59 -20.76 9.78
C ALA A 92 -8.76 -20.01 9.14
N ALA A 93 -9.95 -20.01 9.76
CA ALA A 93 -11.09 -19.25 9.28
C ALA A 93 -10.81 -17.74 9.24
N TYR A 94 -10.23 -17.19 10.33
CA TYR A 94 -9.79 -15.79 10.35
C TYR A 94 -8.74 -15.49 9.27
N ALA A 95 -7.75 -16.36 9.08
CA ALA A 95 -6.71 -16.18 8.07
C ALA A 95 -7.29 -16.13 6.64
N ILE A 96 -8.25 -17.00 6.33
CA ILE A 96 -8.94 -17.02 5.02
C ILE A 96 -9.74 -15.73 4.80
N ILE A 97 -10.46 -15.25 5.82
CA ILE A 97 -11.25 -14.02 5.73
C ILE A 97 -10.33 -12.81 5.47
N ILE A 98 -9.24 -12.70 6.22
CA ILE A 98 -8.26 -11.62 6.06
C ILE A 98 -7.63 -11.67 4.66
N PHE A 99 -7.26 -12.87 4.21
CA PHE A 99 -6.74 -13.08 2.86
C PHE A 99 -7.75 -12.62 1.80
N ALA A 100 -9.00 -13.05 1.89
CA ALA A 100 -10.05 -12.68 0.93
C ALA A 100 -10.27 -11.16 0.87
N ILE A 101 -10.39 -10.51 2.02
CA ILE A 101 -10.56 -9.04 2.10
C ILE A 101 -9.36 -8.33 1.48
N SER A 102 -8.14 -8.73 1.85
CA SER A 102 -6.93 -8.11 1.33
C SER A 102 -6.79 -8.30 -0.20
N ALA A 103 -7.10 -9.50 -0.71
CA ALA A 103 -7.06 -9.83 -2.12
C ALA A 103 -8.08 -9.01 -2.92
N ILE A 104 -9.31 -8.85 -2.40
CA ILE A 104 -10.34 -8.02 -3.03
C ILE A 104 -9.87 -6.56 -3.10
N LEU A 105 -9.36 -6.00 -2.01
CA LEU A 105 -8.91 -4.60 -1.96
C LEU A 105 -7.73 -4.35 -2.91
N VAL A 106 -6.74 -5.24 -2.94
CA VAL A 106 -5.60 -5.15 -3.87
C VAL A 106 -6.08 -5.27 -5.33
N THR A 107 -7.01 -6.19 -5.61
CA THR A 107 -7.54 -6.38 -6.96
C THR A 107 -8.32 -5.14 -7.44
N LEU A 108 -9.19 -4.57 -6.59
CA LEU A 108 -9.94 -3.36 -6.90
C LEU A 108 -8.99 -2.17 -7.14
N PHE A 109 -7.96 -2.02 -6.30
CA PHE A 109 -6.95 -0.98 -6.48
C PHE A 109 -6.19 -1.13 -7.80
N LEU A 110 -5.77 -2.35 -8.15
CA LEU A 110 -5.11 -2.64 -9.42
C LEU A 110 -6.02 -2.35 -10.63
N GLN A 111 -7.31 -2.71 -10.56
CA GLN A 111 -8.26 -2.40 -11.61
C GLN A 111 -8.46 -0.89 -11.77
N TYR A 112 -8.56 -0.15 -10.67
CA TYR A 112 -8.64 1.31 -10.68
C TYR A 112 -7.40 1.94 -11.33
N MET A 113 -6.19 1.53 -10.90
CA MET A 113 -4.94 2.03 -11.48
C MET A 113 -4.82 1.71 -12.97
N LYS A 114 -5.17 0.49 -13.40
CA LYS A 114 -5.21 0.13 -14.82
C LYS A 114 -6.16 1.00 -15.62
N ARG A 115 -7.34 1.35 -15.07
CA ARG A 115 -8.29 2.28 -15.73
C ARG A 115 -7.70 3.68 -15.87
N VAL A 116 -7.08 4.21 -14.82
CA VAL A 116 -6.42 5.53 -14.83
C VAL A 116 -5.27 5.56 -15.84
N MET A 117 -4.48 4.49 -15.95
CA MET A 117 -3.40 4.37 -16.92
C MET A 117 -3.92 4.32 -18.37
N ARG A 118 -4.97 3.53 -18.64
CA ARG A 118 -5.60 3.46 -19.97
C ARG A 118 -6.22 4.79 -20.39
N ALA A 119 -6.83 5.52 -19.46
CA ALA A 119 -7.39 6.85 -19.73
C ALA A 119 -6.34 7.91 -20.13
N GLN A 120 -5.06 7.65 -19.86
CA GLN A 120 -3.94 8.54 -20.22
C GLN A 120 -3.24 8.14 -21.53
N GLY A 121 -3.75 7.16 -22.28
CA GLY A 121 -3.22 6.79 -23.61
C GLY A 121 -1.84 6.12 -23.60
N LEU A 122 -1.44 5.53 -22.47
CA LEU A 122 -0.12 4.89 -22.26
C LEU A 122 -0.17 3.35 -22.37
N ALA A 123 -1.11 2.79 -23.14
CA ALA A 123 -1.21 1.36 -23.38
C ALA A 123 -1.43 1.07 -24.86
#